data_AF-A0A9P6APF4-F1
#
_entry.id   AF-A0A9P6APF4-F1
#
_cell.length_a   1.000
_cell.length_b   1.000
_cell.length_c   1.000
_cell.angle_alpha   90.00
_cell.angle_beta   90.00
_cell.angle_gamma   90.00
#
_symmetry.space_group_name_H-M   'P 1'
#
loop_
_entity.id
_entity.type
_entity.pdbx_description
1 polymer ?
#
loop_
_entity_poly.entity_id
_entity_poly.type
_entity_poly.pdbx_seq_one_letter_code
_entity_poly.pdbx_strand_id
1 'polypeptide(L)'
;PSPIDIKGLFNLDVDNDIWQDVGLADDEFEGKVPPWLGDEDVRNGIELVQELTNCHDELSLCEWELYSLQLRFEEESVALMAALGACEGEELIFPFVE
;
A
#
# COMPACT_ATOMS: atom_id res chain seq x y z
N PRO A 1 16.09 29.73 1.91
CA PRO A 1 15.53 28.65 2.74
C PRO A 1 16.52 28.23 3.84
N SER A 2 16.09 28.27 5.09
CA SER A 2 16.93 27.85 6.22
C SER A 2 17.10 26.32 6.22
N PRO A 3 18.29 25.78 6.52
CA PRO A 3 18.49 24.34 6.59
C PRO A 3 17.63 23.72 7.69
N ILE A 4 16.96 22.62 7.38
CA ILE A 4 16.22 21.83 8.38
C ILE A 4 17.25 21.14 9.27
N ASP A 5 17.15 21.34 10.57
CA ASP A 5 17.97 20.62 11.54
C ASP A 5 17.52 19.15 11.58
N ILE A 6 18.43 18.26 11.21
CA ILE A 6 18.19 16.83 11.05
C ILE A 6 18.32 16.10 12.38
N LYS A 7 18.93 16.74 13.39
CA LYS A 7 19.12 16.14 14.71
C LYS A 7 17.77 16.03 15.42
N GLY A 8 17.31 14.80 15.62
CA GLY A 8 16.07 14.50 16.33
C GLY A 8 14.81 14.49 15.45
N LEU A 9 14.94 14.72 14.14
CA LEU A 9 13.80 14.67 13.21
C LEU A 9 13.12 13.28 13.18
N PHE A 10 13.87 12.23 13.51
CA PHE A 10 13.40 10.85 13.61
C PHE A 10 13.48 10.27 15.03
N ASN A 11 13.68 11.11 16.06
CA ASN A 11 13.61 10.67 17.45
C ASN A 11 12.15 10.59 17.93
N LEU A 12 11.29 9.97 17.12
CA LEU A 12 9.95 9.65 17.55
C LEU A 12 10.05 8.45 18.48
N ASP A 13 10.09 8.74 19.77
CA ASP A 13 9.97 7.72 20.82
C ASP A 13 8.57 7.11 20.73
N VAL A 14 8.50 5.83 20.38
CA VAL A 14 7.24 5.09 20.21
C VAL A 14 6.57 4.85 21.57
N ASP A 15 7.35 4.93 22.66
CA ASP A 15 6.88 4.82 24.04
C ASP A 15 6.56 6.20 24.66
N ASN A 16 6.88 7.30 23.97
CA ASN A 16 6.31 8.60 24.31
C ASN A 16 4.82 8.53 24.03
N ASP A 17 4.00 9.10 24.91
CA ASP A 17 2.54 9.01 24.87
C ASP A 17 2.02 9.64 23.56
N ILE A 18 1.98 8.83 22.49
CA ILE A 18 1.51 9.23 21.16
C ILE A 18 0.01 9.54 21.24
N TRP A 19 -0.65 8.90 22.20
CA TRP A 19 -1.92 9.32 22.73
C TRP A 19 -1.66 10.60 23.51
N GLN A 20 -1.76 11.74 22.84
CA GLN A 20 -2.00 12.96 23.56
C GLN A 20 -3.23 12.72 24.43
N ASP A 21 -3.04 12.69 25.75
CA ASP A 21 -4.05 12.75 26.82
C ASP A 21 -4.79 14.11 26.81
N VAL A 22 -4.81 14.77 25.65
CA VAL A 22 -5.89 15.65 25.21
C VAL A 22 -7.09 14.75 24.92
N GLY A 23 -7.56 14.04 25.94
CA GLY A 23 -8.97 13.74 26.02
C GLY A 23 -9.68 15.05 25.72
N LEU A 24 -10.64 15.00 24.79
CA LEU A 24 -11.50 16.12 24.40
C LEU A 24 -11.83 16.88 25.68
N ALA A 25 -11.09 17.94 25.98
CA ALA A 25 -11.23 18.59 27.28
C ALA A 25 -12.67 19.09 27.28
N ASP A 26 -13.44 18.64 28.27
CA ASP A 26 -14.88 18.92 28.41
C ASP A 26 -15.19 20.43 28.41
N ASP A 27 -14.15 21.28 28.46
CA ASP A 27 -14.23 22.73 28.49
C ASP A 27 -14.01 23.41 27.11
N GLU A 28 -13.59 22.69 26.05
CA GLU A 28 -13.39 23.27 24.69
C GLU A 28 -14.37 22.73 23.61
N PHE A 29 -15.21 21.75 23.94
CA PHE A 29 -16.31 21.32 23.06
C PHE A 29 -17.64 22.03 23.40
N GLU A 30 -17.63 23.38 23.39
CA GLU A 30 -18.87 24.13 23.15
C GLU A 30 -19.39 23.92 21.69
N GLY A 31 -18.59 23.26 20.84
CA GLY A 31 -18.96 22.84 19.49
C GLY A 31 -19.66 21.48 19.46
N LYS A 32 -20.80 21.42 18.75
CA LYS A 32 -21.52 20.18 18.41
C LYS A 32 -20.55 19.09 17.93
N VAL A 33 -20.69 17.87 18.46
CA VAL A 33 -19.90 16.68 18.05
C VAL A 33 -19.86 16.58 16.52
N PRO A 34 -18.68 16.43 15.90
CA PRO A 34 -18.57 16.28 14.45
C PRO A 34 -19.39 15.07 13.96
N PRO A 35 -20.13 15.17 12.84
CA PRO A 35 -20.98 14.08 12.37
C PRO A 35 -20.22 12.78 12.09
N TRP A 36 -18.99 12.85 11.56
CA TRP A 36 -18.16 11.67 11.35
C TRP A 36 -17.77 10.94 12.65
N LEU A 37 -17.98 11.57 13.81
CA LEU A 37 -17.75 10.97 15.13
C LEU A 37 -19.05 10.56 15.82
N GLY A 38 -20.08 11.42 15.75
CA GLY A 38 -21.32 11.28 16.51
C GLY A 38 -22.55 10.79 15.74
N ASP A 39 -22.49 10.71 14.40
CA ASP A 39 -23.59 10.28 13.54
C ASP A 39 -23.25 8.92 12.91
N GLU A 40 -24.08 7.92 13.20
CA GLU A 40 -23.87 6.54 12.75
C GLU A 40 -24.03 6.42 11.23
N ASP A 41 -24.99 7.13 10.63
CA ASP A 41 -25.21 7.10 9.19
C ASP A 41 -24.04 7.72 8.44
N VAL A 42 -23.45 8.79 8.99
CA VAL A 42 -22.26 9.43 8.43
C VAL A 42 -21.05 8.49 8.51
N ARG A 43 -20.84 7.80 9.63
CA ARG A 43 -19.72 6.84 9.78
C ARG A 43 -19.86 5.66 8.82
N ASN A 44 -21.05 5.06 8.77
CA ASN A 44 -21.33 3.95 7.85
C ASN A 44 -21.17 4.41 6.40
N GLY A 45 -21.61 5.64 6.07
CA GLY A 45 -21.40 6.23 4.75
C GLY A 45 -19.92 6.40 4.39
N ILE A 46 -19.08 6.83 5.32
CA ILE A 46 -17.63 6.96 5.12
C ILE A 46 -17.01 5.58 4.86
N GLU A 47 -17.34 4.58 5.67
CA GLU A 47 -16.85 3.20 5.51
C GLU A 47 -17.22 2.64 4.13
N LEU A 48 -18.50 2.74 3.74
CA LEU A 48 -18.97 2.27 2.43
C LEU A 48 -18.26 2.96 1.25
N VAL A 49 -18.01 4.27 1.34
CA VAL A 49 -17.28 5.00 0.29
C VAL A 49 -15.82 4.58 0.23
N GLN A 50 -15.19 4.33 1.38
CA GLN A 50 -13.82 3.83 1.45
C GLN A 50 -13.72 2.42 0.87
N GLU A 51 -14.62 1.51 1.24
CA GLU A 51 -14.68 0.15 0.69
C GLU A 51 -14.84 0.18 -0.84
N LEU A 52 -15.80 0.96 -1.35
CA LEU A 52 -16.01 1.08 -2.78
C LEU A 52 -14.78 1.65 -3.51
N THR A 53 -14.09 2.62 -2.90
CA THR A 53 -12.85 3.18 -3.47
C THR A 53 -11.75 2.13 -3.49
N ASN A 54 -11.53 1.43 -2.38
CA ASN A 54 -10.55 0.36 -2.26
C ASN A 54 -10.80 -0.76 -3.26
N CYS A 55 -12.05 -1.17 -3.47
CA CYS A 55 -12.40 -2.18 -4.46
C CYS A 55 -12.03 -1.75 -5.89
N HIS A 56 -12.22 -0.48 -6.26
CA HIS A 56 -11.80 0.02 -7.58
C HIS A 56 -10.28 0.04 -7.74
N ASP A 57 -9.57 0.44 -6.70
CA ASP A 57 -8.10 0.46 -6.70
C ASP A 57 -7.54 -0.96 -6.79
N GLU A 58 -8.11 -1.91 -6.03
CA GLU A 58 -7.71 -3.31 -6.05
C GLU A 58 -7.96 -3.98 -7.40
N LEU A 59 -9.10 -3.70 -8.04
CA LEU A 59 -9.37 -4.15 -9.40
C LEU A 59 -8.33 -3.62 -10.38
N SER A 60 -7.99 -2.33 -10.28
CA SER A 60 -6.96 -1.71 -11.11
C SER A 60 -5.59 -2.36 -10.91
N LEU A 61 -5.21 -2.65 -9.66
CA LEU A 61 -3.98 -3.37 -9.34
C LEU A 61 -3.99 -4.78 -9.93
N CYS A 62 -5.10 -5.50 -9.82
CA CYS A 62 -5.24 -6.85 -10.37
C CYS A 62 -5.05 -6.86 -11.90
N GLU A 63 -5.59 -5.86 -12.62
CA GLU A 63 -5.37 -5.70 -14.06
C GLU A 63 -3.88 -5.48 -14.39
N TRP A 64 -3.20 -4.63 -13.62
CA TRP A 64 -1.76 -4.37 -13.78
C TRP A 64 -0.90 -5.61 -13.49
N GLU A 65 -1.23 -6.36 -12.44
CA GLU A 65 -0.56 -7.60 -12.08
C GLU A 65 -0.75 -8.65 -13.18
N LEU A 66 -1.97 -8.80 -13.70
CA LEU A 66 -2.26 -9.71 -14.80
C LEU A 66 -1.43 -9.37 -16.04
N TYR A 67 -1.41 -8.10 -16.43
CA TYR A 67 -0.61 -7.63 -17.56
C TYR A 67 0.89 -7.90 -17.35
N SER A 68 1.40 -7.63 -16.15
CA SER A 68 2.81 -7.85 -15.80
C SER A 68 3.18 -9.33 -15.83
N LEU A 69 2.30 -10.21 -15.34
CA LEU A 69 2.51 -11.66 -15.37
C LEU A 69 2.50 -12.20 -16.80
N GLN A 70 1.59 -11.72 -17.64
CA GLN A 70 1.55 -12.11 -19.06
C GLN A 70 2.83 -11.71 -19.78
N LEU A 71 3.26 -10.46 -19.62
CA LEU A 71 4.49 -9.96 -20.24
C LEU A 71 5.71 -10.79 -19.79
N ARG A 72 5.85 -11.02 -18.48
CA ARG A 72 6.95 -11.83 -17.93
C ARG A 72 6.93 -13.26 -18.45
N PHE A 73 5.74 -13.88 -18.51
CA PHE A 73 5.59 -15.23 -19.04
C PHE A 73 6.02 -15.33 -20.51
N GLU A 74 5.66 -14.34 -21.33
CA GLU A 74 6.10 -14.29 -22.73
C GLU A 74 7.62 -14.17 -22.85
N GLU A 75 8.24 -13.26 -22.08
CA GLU A 75 9.69 -13.08 -22.04
C GLU A 75 10.41 -14.37 -21.60
N GLU A 76 9.93 -15.01 -20.54
CA GLU A 76 10.51 -16.25 -20.01
C GLU A 76 10.32 -17.42 -20.98
N SER A 77 9.16 -17.51 -21.62
CA SER A 77 8.88 -18.56 -22.62
C SER A 77 9.83 -18.45 -23.81
N VAL A 78 10.07 -17.24 -24.31
CA VAL A 78 11.03 -16.99 -25.39
C VAL A 78 12.44 -17.36 -24.96
N ALA A 79 12.85 -16.98 -23.75
CA ALA A 79 14.16 -17.34 -23.21
C ALA A 79 14.32 -18.86 -23.09
N LEU A 80 13.28 -19.57 -22.63
CA LEU A 80 13.28 -21.02 -22.51
C LEU A 80 13.35 -21.72 -23.87
N MET A 81 12.59 -21.26 -24.86
CA MET A 81 12.67 -21.82 -26.22
C MET A 81 14.05 -21.60 -26.84
N ALA A 82 14.66 -20.43 -26.63
CA ALA A 82 16.01 -20.14 -27.10
C ALA A 82 17.05 -21.05 -26.45
N ALA A 83 16.97 -21.24 -25.13
CA ALA A 83 17.86 -22.15 -24.40
C ALA A 83 17.69 -23.61 -24.87
N LEU A 84 16.44 -24.08 -25.03
CA LEU A 84 16.16 -25.43 -25.51
C LEU A 84 16.72 -25.67 -26.92
N GLY A 85 16.63 -24.68 -27.81
CA GLY A 85 17.22 -24.75 -29.15
C GLY A 85 18.75 -24.76 -29.15
N ALA A 86 19.40 -24.21 -28.12
CA ALA A 86 20.85 -24.20 -27.96
C ALA A 86 21.39 -25.47 -27.28
N CYS A 87 20.56 -26.19 -26.52
CA CYS A 87 20.95 -27.44 -25.87
C CYS A 87 20.88 -28.62 -26.85
N GLU A 88 22.02 -29.05 -27.39
CA GLU A 88 22.18 -30.31 -28.14
C GLU A 88 22.12 -31.55 -27.22
N GLY A 89 21.16 -31.60 -26.28
CA GLY A 89 20.96 -32.73 -25.35
C GLY A 89 21.59 -32.58 -23.96
N GLU A 90 22.06 -31.40 -23.58
CA GLU A 90 22.43 -31.08 -22.19
C GLU A 90 21.24 -30.51 -21.39
N GLU A 91 21.22 -30.77 -20.08
CA GLU A 91 20.12 -30.42 -19.17
C GLU A 91 19.98 -28.89 -19.02
N LEU A 92 18.75 -28.37 -19.17
CA LEU A 92 18.47 -26.95 -19.05
C LEU A 92 18.56 -26.51 -17.58
N ILE A 93 19.57 -25.70 -17.24
CA ILE A 93 19.67 -25.04 -15.93
C ILE A 93 19.15 -23.60 -16.07
N PHE A 94 17.96 -23.34 -15.54
CA PHE A 94 17.38 -22.00 -15.49
C PHE A 94 17.96 -21.24 -14.28
N PRO A 95 18.69 -20.13 -14.47
CA PRO A 95 19.10 -19.30 -13.35
C PRO A 95 17.91 -18.42 -12.96
N PHE A 96 17.21 -18.78 -11.89
CA PHE A 96 16.26 -17.89 -11.24
C PHE A 96 17.05 -16.73 -10.63
N VAL A 97 16.89 -15.52 -11.16
CA VAL A 97 17.47 -14.30 -10.57
C VAL A 97 16.33 -13.55 -9.88
N GLU A 98 16.37 -13.54 -8.55
CA GLU A 98 15.49 -12.74 -7.68
C GLU A 98 15.72 -11.23 -7.83
#